data_AF-A0A8T0VPN4-F1
#
_entry.id   AF-A0A8T0VPN4-F1
#
_cell.length_a   1.000
_cell.length_b   1.000
_cell.length_c   1.000
_cell.angle_alpha   90.00
_cell.angle_beta   90.00
_cell.angle_gamma   90.00
#
_symmetry.space_group_name_H-M   'P 1'
#
loop_
_entity.id
_entity.type
_entity.pdbx_description
1 polymer ?
#
loop_
_entity_poly.entity_id
_entity_poly.type
_entity_poly.pdbx_seq_one_letter_code
_entity_poly.pdbx_strand_id
1 'polypeptide(L)'
;MGMTPCLDFLTDASVPAPSSTCCRGLESLVDGAAVCLCHATNGDIDNLMPANTDFTRVADLPATCGVALPVETLSKCQTEPVPPLLPPSPAT
;
A
#
# COMPACT_ATOMS: atom_id res chain seq x y z
N MET A 1 -12.69 4.67 2.87
CA MET A 1 -12.41 3.28 2.46
C MET A 1 -10.94 3.04 2.78
N GLY A 2 -10.61 2.02 3.57
CA GLY A 2 -9.24 1.78 4.04
C GLY A 2 -8.66 0.48 3.49
N MET A 3 -7.36 0.27 3.69
CA MET A 3 -6.64 -0.96 3.28
C MET A 3 -6.70 -2.07 4.34
N THR A 4 -7.34 -1.82 5.49
CA THR A 4 -7.54 -2.81 6.56
C THR A 4 -8.09 -4.16 6.08
N PRO A 5 -9.11 -4.25 5.18
CA PRO A 5 -9.61 -5.54 4.69
C PRO A 5 -8.64 -6.28 3.76
N CYS A 6 -7.48 -5.71 3.44
CA CYS A 6 -6.40 -6.40 2.73
C CYS A 6 -5.50 -7.19 3.69
N LEU A 7 -5.46 -6.84 4.98
CA LEU A 7 -4.54 -7.42 5.96
C LEU A 7 -4.61 -8.94 6.01
N ASP A 8 -5.81 -9.54 5.97
CA ASP A 8 -5.97 -10.99 5.95
C ASP A 8 -5.27 -11.65 4.74
N PHE A 9 -5.41 -11.07 3.55
CA PHE A 9 -4.71 -11.58 2.36
C PHE A 9 -3.19 -11.41 2.47
N LEU A 10 -2.75 -10.27 3.01
CA LEU A 10 -1.34 -9.92 3.14
C LEU A 10 -0.63 -10.73 4.23
N THR A 11 -1.33 -11.22 5.24
CA THR A 11 -0.74 -11.85 6.42
C THR A 11 -1.06 -13.33 6.58
N ASP A 12 -2.14 -13.81 5.99
CA ASP A 12 -2.55 -15.21 6.04
C ASP A 12 -2.38 -15.87 4.68
N ALA A 13 -1.42 -16.79 4.61
CA ALA A 13 -1.14 -17.54 3.39
C ALA A 13 -2.34 -18.37 2.91
N SER A 14 -3.25 -18.72 3.82
CA SER A 14 -4.47 -19.50 3.55
C SER A 14 -5.52 -18.71 2.81
N VAL A 15 -5.42 -17.38 2.75
CA VAL A 15 -6.32 -16.51 1.99
C VAL A 15 -5.76 -16.37 0.58
N PRO A 16 -6.36 -17.02 -0.45
CA PRO A 16 -5.78 -17.10 -1.79
C PRO A 16 -6.02 -15.83 -2.63
N ALA A 17 -7.01 -15.02 -2.25
CA ALA A 17 -7.38 -13.81 -2.98
C ALA A 17 -7.88 -12.72 -2.00
N PRO A 18 -7.64 -11.43 -2.31
CA PRO A 18 -8.15 -10.32 -1.53
C PRO A 18 -9.67 -10.18 -1.66
N SER A 19 -10.28 -9.57 -0.64
CA SER A 19 -11.71 -9.24 -0.69
C SER A 19 -11.98 -8.12 -1.70
N SER A 20 -13.19 -8.07 -2.24
CA SER A 20 -13.62 -6.97 -3.13
C SER A 20 -13.54 -5.60 -2.44
N THR A 21 -13.78 -5.54 -1.13
CA THR A 21 -13.58 -4.32 -0.33
C THR A 21 -12.12 -3.89 -0.27
N CYS A 22 -11.19 -4.84 -0.18
CA CYS A 22 -9.75 -4.57 -0.26
C CYS A 22 -9.38 -3.95 -1.61
N CYS A 23 -9.79 -4.58 -2.72
CA CYS A 23 -9.47 -4.07 -4.05
C CYS A 23 -10.06 -2.69 -4.31
N ARG A 24 -11.29 -2.43 -3.88
CA ARG A 24 -11.90 -1.10 -3.97
C ARG A 24 -11.17 -0.05 -3.12
N GLY A 25 -10.65 -0.45 -1.95
CA GLY A 25 -9.81 0.38 -1.11
C GLY A 25 -8.51 0.77 -1.81
N LEU A 26 -7.85 -0.19 -2.47
CA LEU A 26 -6.66 0.06 -3.28
C LEU A 26 -6.95 0.98 -4.47
N GLU A 27 -8.03 0.75 -5.19
CA GLU A 27 -8.45 1.59 -6.33
C GLU A 27 -8.70 3.03 -5.88
N SER A 28 -9.40 3.23 -4.76
CA SER A 28 -9.62 4.56 -4.17
C SER A 28 -8.31 5.24 -3.75
N LEU A 29 -7.34 4.47 -3.26
CA LEU A 29 -6.02 4.99 -2.87
C LEU A 29 -5.21 5.39 -4.11
N VAL A 30 -5.24 4.57 -5.16
CA VAL A 30 -4.60 4.87 -6.44
C VAL A 30 -5.20 6.13 -7.06
N ASP A 31 -6.53 6.27 -7.03
CA ASP A 31 -7.21 7.42 -7.64
C ASP A 31 -7.03 8.71 -6.83
N GLY A 32 -7.16 8.64 -5.50
CA GLY A 32 -7.15 9.82 -4.63
C GLY A 32 -5.80 10.16 -3.97
N ALA A 33 -4.88 9.20 -3.88
CA ALA A 33 -3.66 9.32 -3.10
C ALA A 33 -2.52 8.43 -3.63
N ALA A 34 -2.33 8.38 -4.95
CA ALA A 34 -1.28 7.59 -5.59
C ALA A 34 0.12 7.87 -5.02
N VAL A 35 0.39 9.09 -4.54
CA VAL A 35 1.67 9.45 -3.91
C VAL A 35 1.91 8.70 -2.58
N CYS A 36 0.87 8.26 -1.88
CA CYS A 36 1.03 7.48 -0.65
C CYS A 36 1.57 6.06 -0.94
N LEU A 37 1.36 5.55 -2.16
CA LEU A 37 1.93 4.26 -2.59
C LEU A 37 3.45 4.32 -2.66
N CYS A 38 4.05 5.51 -2.82
CA CYS A 38 5.49 5.68 -2.78
C CYS A 38 6.12 5.12 -1.50
N HIS A 39 5.43 5.26 -0.36
CA HIS A 39 5.90 4.72 0.91
C HIS A 39 5.88 3.21 0.96
N ALA A 40 4.92 2.60 0.26
CA ALA A 40 4.87 1.16 0.08
C ALA A 40 6.06 0.65 -0.75
N THR A 41 6.43 1.38 -1.81
CA THR A 41 7.56 1.01 -2.67
C THR A 41 8.93 1.35 -2.09
N ASN A 42 9.04 2.41 -1.28
CA ASN A 42 10.29 2.82 -0.63
C ASN A 42 10.60 2.00 0.64
N GLY A 43 9.67 1.16 1.12
CA GLY A 43 9.85 0.35 2.32
C GLY A 43 9.61 1.09 3.65
N ASP A 44 9.14 2.35 3.61
CA ASP A 44 8.79 3.12 4.82
C ASP A 44 7.56 2.54 5.55
N ILE A 45 6.75 1.80 4.80
CA ILE A 45 5.57 1.09 5.29
C ILE A 45 5.87 -0.06 6.26
N ASP A 46 7.12 -0.55 6.36
CA ASP A 46 7.46 -1.72 7.18
C ASP A 46 7.03 -1.56 8.65
N ASN A 47 7.19 -0.37 9.22
CA ASN A 47 6.75 -0.06 10.59
C ASN A 47 5.23 0.10 10.74
N LEU A 48 4.51 0.28 9.64
CA LEU A 48 3.05 0.45 9.61
C LEU A 48 2.34 -0.87 9.31
N MET A 49 3.08 -1.88 8.84
CA MET A 49 2.55 -3.19 8.53
C MET A 49 2.69 -4.17 9.69
N PRO A 50 1.78 -5.16 9.81
CA PRO A 50 1.96 -6.27 10.73
C PRO A 50 3.29 -6.99 10.51
N ALA A 51 3.90 -7.48 11.59
CA ALA A 51 5.16 -8.23 11.52
C ALA A 51 5.10 -9.50 10.66
N ASN A 52 3.91 -10.04 10.42
CA ASN A 52 3.66 -11.23 9.59
C ASN A 52 3.20 -10.89 8.16
N THR A 53 3.41 -9.65 7.70
CA THR A 53 3.04 -9.23 6.35
C THR A 53 3.95 -9.87 5.31
N ASP A 54 3.34 -10.51 4.32
CA ASP A 54 4.03 -11.04 3.16
C ASP A 54 4.15 -9.95 2.09
N PHE A 55 5.33 -9.32 2.02
CA PHE A 55 5.60 -8.25 1.07
C PHE A 55 5.50 -8.69 -0.41
N THR A 56 5.63 -9.98 -0.69
CA THR A 56 5.39 -10.52 -2.04
C THR A 56 3.92 -10.36 -2.42
N ARG A 57 3.02 -10.66 -1.48
CA ARG A 57 1.58 -10.48 -1.66
C ARG A 57 1.18 -9.01 -1.72
N VAL A 58 1.87 -8.15 -0.97
CA VAL A 58 1.69 -6.69 -1.06
C VAL A 58 2.01 -6.21 -2.48
N ALA A 59 3.12 -6.67 -3.05
CA ALA A 59 3.54 -6.31 -4.41
C ALA A 59 2.59 -6.86 -5.49
N ASP A 60 2.00 -8.03 -5.26
CA ASP A 60 1.08 -8.68 -6.20
C ASP A 60 -0.38 -8.18 -6.08
N LEU A 61 -0.76 -7.58 -4.94
CA LEU A 61 -2.10 -7.06 -4.67
C LEU A 61 -2.70 -6.22 -5.82
N PRO A 62 -1.98 -5.27 -6.45
CA PRO A 62 -2.52 -4.48 -7.55
C PRO A 62 -2.84 -5.35 -8.77
N ALA A 63 -1.98 -6.31 -9.09
CA ALA A 63 -2.19 -7.24 -10.20
C ALA A 63 -3.38 -8.16 -9.92
N THR A 64 -3.45 -8.73 -8.71
CA THR A 64 -4.56 -9.60 -8.30
C THR A 64 -5.90 -8.84 -8.27
N CYS A 65 -5.90 -7.57 -7.89
CA CYS A 65 -7.09 -6.72 -7.92
C CYS A 65 -7.41 -6.13 -9.30
N GLY A 66 -6.55 -6.31 -10.30
CA GLY A 66 -6.69 -5.69 -11.62
C GLY A 66 -6.58 -4.17 -11.61
N VAL A 67 -5.93 -3.60 -10.59
CA VAL A 67 -5.77 -2.14 -10.42
C VAL A 67 -4.46 -1.73 -11.08
N ALA A 68 -4.57 -0.90 -12.13
CA ALA A 68 -3.41 -0.33 -12.79
C ALA A 68 -2.77 0.74 -11.91
N LEU A 69 -1.53 0.50 -11.48
CA LEU A 69 -0.77 1.51 -10.74
C LEU A 69 -0.31 2.64 -11.68
N PRO A 70 -0.47 3.91 -11.30
CA PRO A 70 -0.07 5.05 -12.12
C PRO A 70 1.45 5.20 -12.07
N VAL A 71 2.12 4.54 -13.02
CA VAL A 71 3.60 4.51 -13.13
C VAL A 71 4.22 5.90 -13.23
N GLU A 72 3.55 6.87 -13.85
CA GLU A 72 4.03 8.26 -13.88
C GLU A 72 4.08 8.89 -12.49
N THR A 73 3.03 8.69 -11.69
CA THR A 73 3.00 9.18 -10.30
C THR A 73 4.02 8.45 -9.44
N LEU A 74 4.17 7.14 -9.66
CA LEU A 74 5.20 6.35 -8.95
C LEU A 74 6.63 6.74 -9.34
N SER A 75 6.85 7.17 -10.58
CA SER A 75 8.16 7.68 -11.01
C SER A 75 8.54 8.97 -10.28
N LYS A 76 7.54 9.79 -9.91
CA LYS A 76 7.75 10.97 -9.08
C LYS A 76 8.19 10.63 -7.66
N CYS A 77 7.91 9.43 -7.14
CA CYS A 77 8.40 9.00 -5.82
C CYS A 77 9.93 9.04 -5.69
N GLN A 78 10.65 8.87 -6.81
CA GLN A 78 12.13 8.89 -6.82
C GLN A 78 12.70 10.30 -7.06
N THR A 79 11.88 11.24 -7.49
CA THR A 79 12.31 12.57 -7.93
C THR A 79 11.85 13.67 -6.99
N GLU A 80 10.70 13.48 -6.34
CA GLU A 80 10.11 14.42 -5.40
C GLU A 80 10.07 13.83 -3.98
N PRO A 81 10.28 14.66 -2.94
CA PRO A 81 10.15 14.22 -1.57
C PRO A 81 8.71 13.81 -1.28
N VAL A 82 8.52 12.54 -0.94
CA VAL A 82 7.23 11.99 -0.57
C VAL A 82 6.82 12.57 0.78
N PRO A 83 5.62 13.16 0.93
CA PRO A 83 5.15 13.69 2.22
C PRO A 83 5.16 12.58 3.27
N PRO A 84 5.66 12.81 4.49
CA PRO A 84 5.71 11.76 5.51
C PRO A 84 4.31 11.23 5.84
N LEU A 85 4.18 9.90 5.98
CA LEU A 85 2.91 9.26 6.36
C LEU A 85 2.50 9.58 7.80
N LEU A 86 3.48 9.80 8.66
CA LEU A 86 3.30 10.08 10.07
C LEU A 86 3.60 11.56 10.35
N PRO A 87 2.82 12.22 11.23
CA PRO A 87 3.21 13.52 11.74
C PRO A 87 4.57 13.42 12.46
N PRO A 88 5.38 14.48 12.47
CA PRO A 88 6.65 14.46 13.17
C PRO A 88 6.42 14.09 14.64
N SER A 89 7.07 13.02 15.10
CA SER A 89 7.07 12.64 16.51
C SER A 89 7.49 13.86 17.33
N PRO A 90 6.72 14.25 18.37
CA PRO A 90 7.15 15.34 19.24
C PRO A 90 8.51 14.94 19.85
N ALA A 91 9.53 15.75 19.58
CA ALA A 91 10.84 15.61 20.22
C ALA A 91 10.63 15.70 21.73
N THR A 92 11.00 14.65 22.46
CA THR A 92 11.06 14.65 23.92
C THR A 92 12.35 15.30 24.38
#